data_AF-A0A101AEP3-F1
#
_entry.id   AF-A0A101AEP3-F1
#
_cell.length_a   1.000
_cell.length_b   1.000
_cell.length_c   1.000
_cell.angle_alpha   90.00
_cell.angle_beta   90.00
_cell.angle_gamma   90.00
#
_symmetry.space_group_name_H-M   'P 1'
#
loop_
_entity.id
_entity.type
_entity.pdbx_description
1 polymer ?
#
loop_
_entity_poly.entity_id
_entity_poly.type
_entity_poly.pdbx_seq_one_letter_code
_entity_poly.pdbx_strand_id
1 'polypeptide(L)' 'MSEMATVWSSTFVPSKSPYPDYGQDGYSVAWVDTDAGRFQVLVDGARPAPGTTGRLVRATLGEDAVEMFVADPS' A
#
# COMPACT_ATOMS: atom_id res chain seq x y z
N MET A 1 1.90 15.44 -1.28
CA MET A 1 1.13 15.40 -2.55
C MET A 1 0.81 13.93 -2.79
N SER A 2 -0.43 13.60 -3.14
CA SER A 2 -0.80 12.22 -3.47
C SER A 2 -0.52 11.94 -4.94
N GLU A 3 0.29 10.93 -5.24
CA GLU A 3 0.64 10.52 -6.61
C GLU A 3 -0.32 9.42 -7.10
N MET A 4 -0.66 9.42 -8.39
CA MET A 4 -1.48 8.35 -8.98
C MET A 4 -0.65 7.07 -9.12
N ALA A 5 -1.28 5.92 -8.84
CA ALA A 5 -0.62 4.64 -8.88
C ALA A 5 -1.56 3.54 -9.40
N THR A 6 -1.00 2.58 -10.13
CA THR A 6 -1.72 1.38 -10.56
C THR A 6 -1.04 0.13 -10.02
N VAL A 7 -1.80 -0.77 -9.42
CA VAL A 7 -1.27 -2.02 -8.87
C VAL A 7 -0.78 -2.92 -10.00
N TRP A 8 0.51 -3.26 -9.98
CA TRP A 8 1.09 -4.26 -10.88
C TRP A 8 0.96 -5.68 -10.30
N SER A 9 1.30 -5.86 -9.03
CA SER A 9 1.08 -7.10 -8.28
C SER A 9 0.91 -6.82 -6.80
N SER A 10 0.31 -7.76 -6.07
CA SER A 10 0.06 -7.61 -4.64
C SER A 10 0.12 -8.96 -3.92
N THR A 11 0.50 -8.90 -2.64
CA THR A 11 0.63 -10.06 -1.76
C THR A 11 0.02 -9.74 -0.42
N PHE A 12 -0.71 -10.71 0.14
CA PHE A 12 -1.11 -10.68 1.54
C PHE A 12 -0.07 -11.45 2.36
N VAL A 13 0.43 -10.80 3.40
CA VAL A 13 1.39 -11.35 4.36
C VAL A 13 0.60 -11.81 5.60
N PRO A 14 0.47 -13.12 5.85
CA PRO A 14 -0.31 -13.66 6.96
C PRO A 14 0.50 -13.66 8.27
N SER A 15 1.17 -12.55 8.56
CA SER A 15 1.92 -12.33 9.79
C SER A 15 1.78 -10.89 10.26
N LYS A 16 2.04 -10.66 11.54
CA LYS A 16 2.03 -9.32 12.12
C LYS A 16 2.96 -8.39 11.36
N SER A 17 2.50 -7.18 11.08
CA SER A 17 3.37 -6.11 10.61
C SER A 17 4.41 -5.76 11.66
N PRO A 18 5.62 -5.31 11.26
CA PRO A 18 6.55 -4.67 12.18
C PRO A 18 6.02 -3.36 12.78
N TYR A 19 5.02 -2.74 12.14
CA TYR A 19 4.35 -1.54 12.67
C TYR A 19 3.29 -1.92 13.71
N PRO A 20 3.40 -1.48 14.97
CA PRO A 20 2.51 -1.93 16.05
C PRO A 20 1.02 -1.64 15.79
N ASP A 21 0.72 -0.52 15.15
CA ASP A 21 -0.64 -0.02 14.94
C ASP A 21 -1.24 -0.40 13.57
N TYR A 22 -0.54 -1.23 12.79
CA TYR A 22 -0.96 -1.65 11.45
C TYR A 22 -0.78 -3.15 11.28
N GLY A 23 -1.70 -3.82 10.59
CA GLY A 23 -1.46 -5.19 10.11
C GLY A 23 -1.24 -6.26 11.18
N GLN A 24 -1.79 -6.10 12.39
CA GLN A 24 -1.58 -7.05 13.50
C GLN A 24 -2.25 -8.41 13.29
N ASP A 25 -3.17 -8.50 12.33
CA ASP A 25 -3.80 -9.76 11.89
C ASP A 25 -3.33 -10.18 10.47
N GLY A 26 -2.25 -9.57 9.99
CA GLY A 26 -1.80 -9.66 8.60
C GLY A 26 -2.00 -8.36 7.85
N TYR A 27 -1.21 -8.16 6.79
CA TYR A 27 -1.22 -6.94 6.00
C TYR A 27 -0.95 -7.21 4.53
N SER A 28 -1.24 -6.22 3.69
CA SER A 28 -1.01 -6.33 2.25
C SER A 28 0.11 -5.40 1.81
N VAL A 29 0.90 -5.88 0.85
CA VAL A 29 1.89 -5.09 0.13
C VAL A 29 1.57 -5.13 -1.37
N ALA A 30 1.89 -4.06 -2.07
CA ALA A 30 1.71 -3.98 -3.51
C ALA A 30 2.96 -3.42 -4.18
N TRP A 31 3.27 -3.96 -5.35
CA TRP A 31 4.08 -3.27 -6.33
C TRP A 31 3.15 -2.41 -7.18
N VAL A 32 3.41 -1.12 -7.24
CA VAL A 32 2.60 -0.15 -7.98
C VAL A 32 3.45 0.56 -9.02
N ASP A 33 2.85 0.84 -10.17
CA ASP A 33 3.40 1.67 -11.23
C ASP A 33 2.91 3.11 -11.04
N THR A 34 3.85 4.05 -11.10
CA THR A 34 3.66 5.51 -11.04
C THR A 34 4.43 6.18 -12.19
N ASP A 35 4.31 7.49 -12.34
CA ASP A 35 5.08 8.24 -13.35
C ASP A 35 6.59 8.23 -13.02
N ALA A 36 6.95 8.12 -11.74
CA ALA A 36 8.34 8.02 -11.29
C ALA A 36 8.93 6.60 -11.39
N GLY A 37 8.11 5.59 -11.69
CA GLY A 37 8.52 4.19 -11.83
C GLY A 37 7.73 3.24 -10.95
N ARG A 38 8.32 2.06 -10.70
CA ARG A 38 7.68 0.97 -9.94
C ARG A 38 8.21 0.90 -8.51
N PHE A 39 7.31 0.94 -7.54
CA PHE A 39 7.66 0.94 -6.11
C PHE A 39 6.87 -0.13 -5.35
N GLN A 40 7.49 -0.66 -4.29
CA GLN A 40 6.79 -1.51 -3.34
C GLN A 40 6.30 -0.66 -2.18
N VAL A 41 5.01 -0.78 -1.85
CA VAL A 41 4.34 0.00 -0.82
C VAL A 41 3.44 -0.88 0.04
N LEU A 42 3.14 -0.40 1.25
CA LEU A 42 2.07 -0.97 2.06
C LEU A 42 0.72 -0.62 1.44
N VAL A 43 -0.30 -1.44 1.68
CA VAL A 43 -1.67 -1.16 1.21
C VAL A 43 -2.55 -0.78 2.38
N ASP A 44 -3.29 0.30 2.24
CA ASP A 44 -4.39 0.61 3.14
C ASP A 44 -5.59 -0.32 2.86
N GLY A 45 -5.90 -1.17 3.83
CA GLY A 45 -6.99 -2.14 3.73
C GLY A 45 -6.64 -3.47 3.06
N ALA A 46 -7.59 -3.99 2.27
CA ALA A 46 -7.53 -5.32 1.69
C ALA A 46 -6.55 -5.43 0.52
N ARG A 47 -6.10 -6.66 0.21
CA ARG A 47 -5.21 -6.93 -0.93
C ARG A 47 -5.90 -6.53 -2.25
N PRO A 48 -5.38 -5.54 -3.00
CA PRO A 48 -5.97 -5.09 -4.26
C PRO A 48 -5.61 -6.05 -5.40
N ALA A 49 -6.42 -6.12 -6.45
CA ALA A 49 -6.09 -6.91 -7.64
C ALA A 49 -5.09 -6.15 -8.56
N PRO A 50 -4.28 -6.86 -9.38
CA PRO A 50 -3.56 -6.21 -10.48
C PRO A 50 -4.50 -5.37 -11.37
N GLY A 51 -4.05 -4.17 -11.74
CA GLY A 51 -4.84 -3.18 -12.48
C GLY A 51 -5.69 -2.25 -11.62
N THR A 52 -5.79 -2.48 -10.31
CA THR A 52 -6.49 -1.55 -9.40
C THR A 52 -5.79 -0.20 -9.42
N THR A 53 -6.53 0.87 -9.67
CA THR A 53 -6.04 2.25 -9.62
C THR A 53 -6.23 2.84 -8.23
N GLY A 54 -5.37 3.77 -7.87
CA GLY A 54 -5.42 4.46 -6.59
C GLY A 54 -4.34 5.50 -6.47
N ARG A 55 -3.96 5.80 -5.23
CA ARG A 55 -3.01 6.87 -4.92
C ARG A 55 -2.00 6.44 -3.88
N LEU A 56 -0.79 6.99 -3.99
CA LEU A 56 0.18 6.98 -2.92
C LEU A 56 -0.12 8.11 -1.93
N VAL A 57 -0.29 7.74 -0.66
CA VAL A 57 -0.48 8.68 0.45
C VAL A 57 0.62 8.45 1.48
N ARG A 58 1.09 9.53 2.10
CA ARG A 58 1.97 9.41 3.26
C ARG A 58 1.11 9.23 4.50
N ALA A 59 1.37 8.17 5.25
CA ALA A 59 0.79 7.91 6.55
C ALA A 59 1.91 7.86 7.61
N THR A 60 1.54 8.09 8.87
CA THR A 60 2.44 7.89 10.00
C THR A 60 2.12 6.56 10.64
N LEU A 61 3.09 5.64 10.68
CA LEU A 61 2.97 4.34 11.34
C LEU A 61 4.00 4.30 12.47
N GLY A 62 3.54 4.43 13.72
CA GLY A 62 4.43 4.66 14.86
C GLY A 62 5.15 6.00 14.72
N GLU A 63 6.48 5.97 14.61
CA GLU A 63 7.32 7.15 14.44
C GLU A 63 7.73 7.40 12.97
N ASP A 64 7.45 6.45 12.07
CA ASP A 64 7.87 6.49 10.68
C ASP A 64 6.82 7.15 9.78
N ALA A 65 7.29 7.97 8.83
CA ALA A 65 6.49 8.40 7.69
C ALA A 65 6.62 7.38 6.56
N VAL A 66 5.54 6.66 6.29
CA VAL A 66 5.50 5.55 5.32
C VAL A 66 4.58 5.91 4.17
N GLU A 67 4.98 5.54 2.96
CA GLU A 67 4.15 5.70 1.76
C GLU A 67 3.28 4.46 1.56
N MET A 68 1.97 4.69 1.44
CA MET A 68 0.96 3.64 1.37
C MET A 68 0.10 3.83 0.12
N PHE A 69 -0.31 2.72 -0.49
CA PHE A 69 -1.30 2.70 -1.55
C PHE A 69 -2.71 2.67 -0.97
N VAL A 70 -3.56 3.58 -1.44
CA VAL A 70 -5.01 3.59 -1.17
C VAL A 70 -5.73 3.41 -2.49
N ALA A 71 -6.57 2.39 -2.60
CA ALA A 71 -7.40 2.18 -3.78
C ALA A 71 -8.41 3.33 -3.95
N ASP A 72 -8.64 3.76 -5.19
CA ASP A 72 -9.71 4.73 -5.45
C ASP A 72 -11.09 4.11 -5.10
N PRO A 73 -12.08 4.91 -4.69
CA PRO A 73 -13.43 4.43 -4.49
C PRO A 73 -13.99 3.82 -5.79
N SER A 74 -14.64 2.65 -5.68
CA SER A 74 -15.37 2.00 -6.77
C SER A 74 -16.68 2.70 -7.09
#